data_AF-A0A834M2Z0-F1
#
_entry.id   AF-A0A834M2Z0-F1
#
_cell.length_a   1.000
_cell.length_b   1.000
_cell.length_c   1.000
_cell.angle_alpha   90.00
_cell.angle_beta   90.00
_cell.angle_gamma   90.00
#
_symmetry.space_group_name_H-M   'P 1'
#
loop_
_entity.id
_entity.type
_entity.pdbx_description
1 polymer ?
#
loop_
_entity_poly.entity_id
_entity_poly.type
_entity_poly.pdbx_seq_one_letter_code
_entity_poly.pdbx_strand_id
1 'polypeptide(L)' 'MKALKVSQLFERIDNMDEKRRCILCGKVVSNTRNHYYVHYPGHYTCAHCPAVYTRSDTLLLHMRTKHPTIA' A
#
# COMPACT_ATOMS: atom_id res chain seq x y z
N MET A 1 -17.64 9.01 9.05
CA MET A 1 -17.02 7.97 8.19
C MET A 1 -15.85 7.37 8.96
N LYS A 2 -15.92 6.12 9.42
CA LYS A 2 -14.86 5.53 10.24
C LYS A 2 -13.63 5.28 9.36
N ALA A 3 -12.57 6.05 9.55
CA ALA A 3 -11.27 5.74 8.98
C ALA A 3 -10.77 4.44 9.64
N LEU A 4 -10.97 3.31 8.97
CA LEU A 4 -10.43 2.02 9.42
C LEU A 4 -8.91 2.15 9.49
N LYS A 5 -8.34 2.02 10.69
CA LYS A 5 -6.89 2.03 10.83
C LYS A 5 -6.36 0.73 10.24
N VAL A 6 -5.32 0.81 9.41
CA VAL A 6 -4.66 -0.35 8.80
C VAL A 6 -4.43 -1.47 9.82
N SER A 7 -4.01 -1.12 11.04
CA SER A 7 -3.76 -2.07 12.14
C SER A 7 -4.96 -2.93 12.55
N GLN A 8 -6.20 -2.50 12.29
CA GLN A 8 -7.43 -3.23 12.64
C GLN A 8 -7.77 -4.33 11.65
N LEU A 9 -7.15 -4.32 10.46
CA LEU A 9 -7.36 -5.32 9.41
C LEU A 9 -6.42 -6.53 9.53
N PHE A 10 -5.52 -6.51 10.52
CA PHE A 10 -4.51 -7.54 10.68
C PHE A 10 -4.41 -8.01 12.11
N GLU A 11 -4.66 -9.30 12.32
CA GLU A 11 -4.56 -9.96 13.61
C GLU A 11 -3.17 -10.59 13.80
N ARG A 12 -2.63 -10.52 15.02
CA ARG A 12 -1.41 -11.26 15.36
C ARG A 12 -1.73 -12.74 15.42
N ILE A 13 -0.84 -13.54 14.88
CA ILE A 13 -0.96 -15.01 14.90
C ILE A 13 -0.24 -15.57 16.12
N ASP A 14 0.94 -15.03 16.41
CA ASP A 14 1.76 -15.40 17.55
C ASP A 14 2.40 -14.15 18.17
N ASN A 15 2.82 -14.23 19.43
CA ASN A 15 3.46 -13.10 20.12
C ASN A 15 4.94 -12.90 19.73
N MET A 16 5.57 -13.91 19.14
CA MET A 16 6.97 -13.91 18.75
C MET A 16 7.19 -13.73 17.24
N ASP A 17 6.14 -13.88 16.43
CA ASP A 17 6.19 -13.72 14.96
C ASP A 17 5.69 -12.32 14.53
N GLU A 18 6.50 -11.63 13.72
CA GLU A 18 6.15 -10.30 13.21
C GLU A 18 5.00 -10.36 12.18
N LYS A 19 4.69 -11.54 11.64
CA LYS A 19 3.64 -11.67 10.63
C LYS A 19 2.27 -11.54 11.25
N ARG A 20 1.36 -11.03 10.45
CA ARG A 20 -0.05 -10.88 10.82
C ARG A 20 -0.93 -11.49 9.76
N ARG A 21 -2.06 -12.05 10.20
CA ARG A 21 -3.10 -12.55 9.32
C ARG A 21 -4.01 -11.40 8.93
N CYS A 22 -4.25 -11.24 7.63
CA CYS A 22 -5.23 -10.30 7.11
C CYS A 22 -6.64 -10.84 7.33
N ILE A 23 -7.52 -10.07 7.97
CA ILE A 23 -8.91 -10.51 8.24
C ILE A 23 -9.78 -10.52 6.97
N LEU A 24 -9.37 -9.79 5.92
CA LEU A 24 -10.15 -9.67 4.68
C LEU A 24 -9.95 -10.85 3.73
N CYS A 25 -8.75 -11.44 3.73
CA CYS A 25 -8.42 -12.55 2.82
C CYS A 25 -7.74 -13.75 3.48
N GLY A 26 -7.49 -13.70 4.79
CA GLY A 26 -6.85 -14.79 5.54
C GLY A 26 -5.35 -14.96 5.31
N LYS A 27 -4.71 -14.17 4.42
CA LYS A 27 -3.28 -14.28 4.13
C LYS A 27 -2.42 -13.84 5.31
N VAL A 28 -1.36 -14.60 5.58
CA VAL A 28 -0.33 -14.25 6.56
C VAL A 28 0.76 -13.44 5.86
N VAL A 29 1.02 -12.23 6.36
CA VAL A 29 1.97 -11.30 5.74
C VAL A 29 2.88 -10.65 6.77
N SER A 30 4.14 -10.43 6.42
CA SER A 30 5.09 -9.70 7.27
C SER A 30 4.90 -8.18 7.19
N ASN A 31 4.43 -7.67 6.04
CA ASN A 31 4.23 -6.23 5.82
C ASN A 31 2.75 -5.89 5.60
N THR A 32 2.07 -5.56 6.70
CA THR A 32 0.65 -5.21 6.71
C THR A 32 0.35 -3.92 5.95
N ARG A 33 1.27 -2.94 5.98
CA ARG A 33 1.10 -1.66 5.29
C ARG A 33 1.11 -1.81 3.77
N ASN A 34 2.02 -2.61 3.23
CA ASN A 34 2.04 -2.89 1.80
C ASN A 34 0.85 -3.76 1.39
N HIS A 35 0.50 -4.76 2.21
CA HIS A 35 -0.66 -5.62 1.93
C HIS A 35 -1.98 -4.86 1.93
N TYR A 36 -2.13 -3.82 2.76
CA TYR A 36 -3.32 -2.97 2.79
C TYR A 36 -3.74 -2.48 1.39
N TYR A 37 -2.79 -2.07 0.55
CA TYR A 37 -3.05 -1.58 -0.80
C TYR A 37 -3.54 -2.64 -1.79
N VAL A 38 -3.46 -3.93 -1.45
CA VAL A 38 -4.11 -5.01 -2.22
C VAL A 38 -5.64 -4.92 -2.10
N HIS A 39 -6.13 -4.50 -0.94
CA HIS A 39 -7.57 -4.38 -0.67
C HIS A 39 -8.09 -2.96 -0.90
N TYR A 40 -7.27 -1.97 -0.61
CA TYR A 40 -7.61 -0.56 -0.72
C TYR A 40 -6.53 0.16 -1.53
N PRO A 41 -6.46 -0.07 -2.86
CA PRO A 41 -5.50 0.61 -3.70
C PRO A 41 -5.74 2.12 -3.63
N GLY A 42 -4.66 2.89 -3.51
CA GLY A 42 -4.74 4.33 -3.68
C GLY A 42 -4.96 4.70 -5.14
N HIS A 43 -5.16 5.99 -5.37
CA HIS A 43 -5.24 6.56 -6.70
C HIS A 43 -4.23 7.70 -6.78
N TYR A 44 -3.04 7.39 -7.29
CA TYR A 44 -1.92 8.32 -7.39
C TYR A 44 -1.67 8.62 -8.86
N THR A 45 -2.21 9.74 -9.32
CA THR A 45 -2.11 10.18 -10.72
C THR A 45 -0.81 10.94 -10.94
N CYS A 46 -0.12 10.64 -12.03
CA CYS A 46 0.96 11.50 -12.51
C CYS A 46 0.39 12.83 -13.00
N ALA A 47 1.08 13.94 -12.70
CA ALA A 47 0.68 15.26 -13.15
C ALA A 47 1.06 15.56 -14.62
N HIS A 48 1.93 14.74 -15.22
CA HIS A 48 2.51 15.01 -16.55
C HIS A 48 2.18 13.95 -17.60
N CYS A 49 1.51 12.86 -17.21
CA CYS A 49 1.07 11.82 -18.13
C CYS A 49 -0.17 11.12 -17.58
N PRO A 50 -0.89 10.31 -18.38
CA PRO A 50 -2.12 9.65 -17.95
C PRO A 50 -1.88 8.44 -17.01
N ALA A 51 -0.65 8.23 -16.54
CA ALA A 51 -0.33 7.10 -15.67
C ALA A 51 -0.97 7.26 -14.28
N VAL A 52 -1.60 6.18 -13.82
CA VAL A 52 -2.20 6.10 -12.49
C VAL A 52 -1.59 4.92 -11.74
N TYR A 53 -1.19 5.16 -10.50
CA TYR A 53 -0.55 4.19 -9.64
C TYR A 53 -1.40 3.91 -8.40
N THR A 54 -1.30 2.69 -7.88
CA THR A 54 -2.01 2.29 -6.66
C THR A 54 -1.27 2.65 -5.37
N ARG A 55 0.00 3.08 -5.50
CA ARG A 55 0.86 3.49 -4.37
C ARG A 55 1.65 4.75 -4.69
N SER A 56 1.95 5.53 -3.65
CA SER A 56 2.69 6.78 -3.77
C SER A 56 4.15 6.58 -4.13
N ASP A 57 4.81 5.54 -3.59
CA ASP A 57 6.23 5.28 -3.86
C ASP A 57 6.48 4.85 -5.31
N THR A 58 5.55 4.07 -5.89
CA THR A 58 5.59 3.75 -7.32
C THR A 58 5.40 4.99 -8.20
N LEU A 59 4.53 5.93 -7.80
CA LEU A 59 4.42 7.21 -8.50
C LEU A 59 5.72 8.02 -8.39
N LEU A 60 6.33 8.11 -7.20
CA LEU A 60 7.60 8.83 -7.01
C LEU A 60 8.74 8.24 -7.87
N LEU A 61 8.84 6.91 -7.93
CA LEU A 61 9.80 6.24 -8.81
C LEU A 61 9.53 6.55 -10.29
N HIS A 62 8.26 6.53 -10.68
CA HIS A 62 7.85 6.92 -12.03
C HIS A 62 8.28 8.36 -12.35
N MET A 63 8.02 9.32 -11.46
CA MET A 63 8.41 10.72 -11.66
C MET A 63 9.92 10.84 -11.86
N ARG A 64 10.73 10.17 -11.02
CA ARG A 64 12.20 10.21 -11.16
C ARG A 64 12.72 9.57 -12.45
N THR A 65 12.05 8.57 -12.99
CA THR A 65 12.55 7.78 -14.14
C THR A 65 11.97 8.23 -15.48
N LYS A 66 10.74 8.74 -15.49
CA LYS A 66 10.00 9.16 -16.69
C LYS A 66 9.85 10.68 -16.80
N HIS A 67 9.97 11.40 -15.69
CA HIS A 67 9.92 12.86 -15.62
C HIS A 67 11.09 13.44 -14.79
N PRO A 68 12.36 13.03 -15.04
CA PRO A 68 13.51 13.38 -14.20
C PRO A 68 13.78 14.89 -14.10
N THR A 69 13.31 15.67 -15.07
CA THR A 69 13.50 17.13 -15.14
C THR A 69 12.40 17.93 -14.43
N ILE A 70 11.35 17.26 -13.92
CA ILE A 70 10.16 17.88 -13.32
C ILE A 70 9.93 17.38 -11.88
N ALA A 71 10.81 16.50 -11.38
CA ALA A 71 10.74 15.90 -10.04
C ALA A 71 11.43 16.77 -8.98
#